data_AF-A0A427YDD4-F1
#
_entry.id   AF-A0A427YDD4-F1
#
_cell.length_a   1.000
_cell.length_b   1.000
_cell.length_c   1.000
_cell.angle_alpha   90.00
_cell.angle_beta   90.00
_cell.angle_gamma   90.00
#
_symmetry.space_group_name_H-M   'P 1'
#
loop_
_entity.id
_entity.type
_entity.pdbx_description
1 polymer ?
#
loop_
_entity_poly.entity_id
_entity_poly.type
_entity_poly.pdbx_seq_one_letter_code
_entity_poly.pdbx_strand_id
1 'polypeptide(L)'
;MTIYVDNKVTSVIDLRFDESFWTRGEYPSFYENNTVPEKVDNPWYKSGANSAPFDQSFYLILNVAVGGTNGFFPDNVGDKPWLDSSTTAMSDFWAAKDRWYATWPTDLTKRGMAVRSVKMWQRC
;
A
#
# COMPACT_ATOMS: atom_id res chain seq x y z
N MET A 1 -11.81 1.32 -13.75
CA MET A 1 -10.91 2.29 -13.11
C MET A 1 -9.68 2.48 -13.97
N THR A 2 -9.30 3.72 -14.24
CA THR A 2 -8.08 4.01 -14.99
C THR A 2 -7.21 4.94 -14.17
N ILE A 3 -5.94 4.58 -13.99
CA ILE A 3 -4.92 5.43 -13.36
C ILE A 3 -3.95 5.82 -14.47
N TYR A 4 -3.62 7.10 -14.52
CA TYR A 4 -2.70 7.67 -15.51
C TYR A 4 -1.74 8.65 -14.84
N VAL A 5 -0.57 8.81 -15.47
CA VAL A 5 0.47 9.74 -15.02
C VAL A 5 0.60 10.84 -16.06
N ASP A 6 0.57 12.09 -15.60
CA ASP A 6 0.64 13.34 -16.39
C ASP A 6 -0.52 13.59 -17.38
N ASN A 7 -0.91 12.59 -18.17
CA ASN A 7 -1.95 12.71 -19.20
C ASN A 7 -2.74 11.40 -19.35
N LYS A 8 -3.95 11.48 -19.94
CA LYS A 8 -4.86 10.32 -20.07
C LYS A 8 -4.39 9.22 -21.02
N VAL A 9 -3.37 9.48 -21.85
CA VAL A 9 -2.83 8.49 -22.81
C VAL A 9 -1.82 7.58 -22.10
N THR A 10 -1.09 8.11 -21.13
CA THR A 10 -0.14 7.34 -20.31
C THR A 10 -0.86 6.66 -19.15
N SER A 11 -1.64 5.62 -19.46
CA SER A 11 -2.29 4.78 -18.45
C SER A 11 -1.28 3.81 -17.83
N VAL A 12 -1.25 3.78 -16.51
CA VAL A 12 -0.45 2.83 -15.73
C VAL A 12 -1.30 1.63 -15.30
N ILE A 13 -2.59 1.87 -15.06
CA ILE A 13 -3.57 0.83 -14.73
C ILE A 13 -4.83 1.12 -15.53
N ASP A 14 -5.28 0.13 -16.29
CA ASP A 14 -6.63 0.06 -16.84
C ASP A 14 -7.31 -1.21 -16.32
N LEU A 15 -8.30 -1.02 -15.45
CA LEU A 15 -8.96 -2.07 -14.70
C LEU A 15 -10.46 -2.04 -14.99
N ARG A 16 -11.01 -3.16 -15.46
CA ARG A 16 -12.46 -3.36 -15.59
C ARG A 16 -13.00 -4.02 -14.31
N PHE A 17 -14.26 -3.72 -13.98
CA PHE A 17 -14.98 -4.33 -12.85
C PHE A 17 -15.86 -5.49 -13.34
N ASP A 18 -15.31 -6.32 -14.21
CA ASP A 18 -15.94 -7.51 -14.79
C ASP A 18 -15.91 -8.73 -13.86
N GLU A 19 -14.98 -8.73 -12.90
CA GLU A 19 -14.91 -9.69 -11.79
C GLU A 19 -14.65 -8.97 -10.46
N SER A 20 -14.96 -9.65 -9.34
CA SER A 20 -14.72 -9.08 -8.02
C SER A 20 -13.22 -8.93 -7.71
N PHE A 21 -12.85 -7.90 -6.95
CA PHE A 21 -11.48 -7.74 -6.47
C PHE A 21 -10.99 -8.92 -5.61
N TRP A 22 -11.90 -9.65 -4.96
CA TRP A 22 -11.55 -10.88 -4.24
C TRP A 22 -11.07 -11.97 -5.20
N THR A 23 -11.85 -12.23 -6.25
CA THR A 23 -11.51 -13.24 -7.27
C THR A 23 -10.20 -12.89 -7.95
N ARG A 24 -10.03 -11.63 -8.37
CA ARG A 24 -8.84 -11.14 -9.05
C ARG A 24 -7.57 -11.21 -8.20
N GLY A 25 -7.71 -11.06 -6.88
CA GLY A 25 -6.57 -11.04 -5.96
C GLY A 25 -5.95 -12.41 -5.71
N GLU A 26 -6.60 -13.50 -6.13
CA GLU A 26 -6.11 -14.88 -5.99
C GLU A 26 -5.55 -15.19 -4.60
N TYR A 27 -6.23 -14.68 -3.56
CA TYR A 27 -5.79 -14.83 -2.18
C TYR A 27 -5.69 -16.33 -1.80
N PRO A 28 -4.64 -16.74 -1.07
CA PRO A 28 -4.51 -18.12 -0.62
C PRO A 28 -5.64 -18.48 0.33
N SER A 29 -6.12 -19.73 0.32
CA SER A 29 -7.20 -20.17 1.22
C SER A 29 -6.83 -20.08 2.70
N PHE A 30 -5.53 -20.07 3.01
CA PHE A 30 -4.99 -19.97 4.36
C PHE A 30 -3.77 -19.04 4.37
N TYR A 31 -3.59 -18.29 5.45
CA TYR A 31 -2.36 -17.54 5.72
C TYR A 31 -1.73 -18.01 7.04
N GLU A 32 -0.40 -18.01 7.11
CA GLU A 32 0.33 -18.42 8.31
C GLU A 32 0.56 -17.22 9.23
N ASN A 33 -0.11 -17.19 10.37
CA ASN A 33 0.14 -16.21 11.44
C ASN A 33 1.04 -16.82 12.53
N ASN A 34 2.21 -17.34 12.14
CA ASN A 34 3.29 -17.92 12.97
C ASN A 34 2.90 -19.01 14.00
N THR A 35 1.62 -19.37 14.12
CA THR A 35 1.11 -20.24 15.19
C THR A 35 0.08 -21.24 14.68
N VAL A 36 -0.87 -20.80 13.84
CA VAL A 36 -1.91 -21.65 13.24
C VAL A 36 -2.25 -21.11 11.84
N PRO A 37 -2.49 -21.97 10.84
CA PRO A 37 -3.05 -21.53 9.56
C PRO A 37 -4.44 -20.94 9.76
N GLU A 38 -4.60 -19.66 9.46
CA GLU A 38 -5.88 -18.96 9.53
C GLU A 38 -6.53 -18.95 8.15
N LYS A 39 -7.82 -19.30 8.10
CA LYS A 39 -8.59 -19.30 6.86
C LYS A 39 -8.79 -17.86 6.38
N VAL A 40 -8.51 -17.62 5.10
CA VAL A 40 -8.71 -16.32 4.46
C VAL A 40 -10.10 -16.33 3.81
N ASP A 41 -11.05 -15.66 4.44
CA ASP A 41 -12.43 -15.55 3.96
C ASP A 41 -12.67 -14.21 3.25
N ASN A 42 -13.51 -14.22 2.22
CA ASN A 42 -13.86 -13.01 1.46
C ASN A 42 -14.61 -12.02 2.36
N PRO A 43 -14.02 -10.87 2.75
CA PRO A 43 -14.71 -9.91 3.61
C PRO A 43 -15.86 -9.20 2.88
N TRP A 44 -15.87 -9.26 1.54
CA TRP A 44 -16.86 -8.61 0.69
C TRP A 44 -17.90 -9.58 0.12
N TYR A 45 -18.04 -10.79 0.70
CA TYR A 45 -18.96 -11.83 0.21
C TYR A 45 -20.43 -11.38 0.14
N LYS A 46 -20.83 -10.36 0.91
CA LYS A 46 -22.19 -9.79 0.89
C LYS A 46 -22.39 -8.72 -0.17
N SER A 47 -21.32 -8.19 -0.77
CA SER A 47 -21.47 -7.20 -1.83
C SER A 47 -21.94 -7.87 -3.12
N GLY A 48 -22.94 -7.28 -3.75
CA GLY A 48 -23.37 -7.65 -5.11
C GLY A 48 -22.55 -6.96 -6.20
N ALA A 49 -21.64 -6.06 -5.84
CA ALA A 49 -20.84 -5.29 -6.77
C ALA A 49 -19.43 -5.85 -6.89
N ASN A 50 -18.94 -6.01 -8.12
CA ASN A 50 -17.55 -6.37 -8.39
C ASN A 50 -16.54 -5.32 -7.89
N SER A 51 -17.01 -4.10 -7.62
CA SER A 51 -16.17 -2.97 -7.19
C SER A 51 -15.92 -2.89 -5.68
N ALA A 52 -16.47 -3.78 -4.86
CA ALA A 52 -16.22 -3.79 -3.42
C ALA A 52 -14.71 -3.95 -3.10
N PRO A 53 -14.14 -3.17 -2.17
CA PRO A 53 -14.79 -2.31 -1.16
C PRO A 53 -15.11 -0.86 -1.60
N PHE A 54 -14.87 -0.50 -2.87
CA PHE A 54 -15.06 0.85 -3.40
C PHE A 54 -16.49 1.09 -3.92
N ASP A 55 -17.43 0.23 -3.54
CA ASP A 55 -18.87 0.34 -3.80
C ASP A 55 -19.62 1.20 -2.78
N GLN A 56 -18.90 1.87 -1.88
CA GLN A 56 -19.42 2.77 -0.85
C GLN A 56 -18.57 4.04 -0.75
N SER A 57 -19.05 5.05 -0.02
CA SER A 57 -18.26 6.27 0.25
C SER A 57 -16.97 5.93 1.00
N PHE A 58 -15.85 6.49 0.56
CA PHE A 58 -14.53 6.26 1.14
C PHE A 58 -13.75 7.58 1.31
N TYR A 59 -12.69 7.53 2.10
CA TYR A 59 -11.76 8.64 2.27
C TYR A 59 -10.53 8.45 1.38
N LEU A 60 -10.02 9.55 0.82
CA LEU A 60 -8.70 9.58 0.20
C LEU A 60 -7.65 9.85 1.27
N ILE A 61 -6.70 8.92 1.42
CA ILE A 61 -5.54 9.07 2.31
C ILE A 61 -4.29 9.26 1.43
N LEU A 62 -3.51 10.29 1.72
CA LEU A 62 -2.19 10.53 1.14
C LEU A 62 -1.17 10.56 2.27
N ASN A 63 -0.18 9.67 2.25
CA ASN A 63 0.84 9.57 3.28
C ASN A 63 2.22 9.19 2.73
N VAL A 64 3.26 9.49 3.51
CA VAL A 64 4.61 8.94 3.33
C VAL A 64 4.84 8.01 4.52
N ALA A 65 5.10 6.73 4.27
CA ALA A 65 5.36 5.73 5.30
C ALA A 65 6.77 5.15 5.13
N VAL A 66 7.42 4.87 6.25
CA VAL A 66 8.73 4.19 6.34
C VAL A 66 8.69 3.22 7.51
N GLY A 67 9.54 2.19 7.50
CA GLY A 67 9.65 1.29 8.65
C GLY A 67 8.49 0.30 8.82
N GLY A 68 7.82 -0.11 7.75
CA GLY A 68 6.75 -1.13 7.85
C GLY A 68 7.33 -2.52 8.13
N THR A 69 6.61 -3.33 8.92
CA THR A 69 6.91 -4.76 9.18
C THR A 69 5.91 -5.72 8.52
N ASN A 70 5.06 -5.20 7.63
CA ASN A 70 3.93 -5.91 7.04
C ASN A 70 4.26 -6.62 5.72
N GLY A 71 5.54 -6.87 5.42
CA GLY A 71 5.96 -7.50 4.16
C GLY A 71 5.96 -6.57 2.95
N PHE A 72 5.53 -5.30 3.08
CA PHE A 72 5.54 -4.36 1.96
C PHE A 72 6.97 -4.06 1.47
N PHE A 73 7.94 -4.04 2.39
CA PHE A 73 9.36 -3.97 2.08
C PHE A 73 9.99 -5.33 2.36
N PRO A 74 10.36 -6.13 1.34
CA PRO A 74 10.88 -7.47 1.56
C PRO A 74 12.21 -7.45 2.33
N ASP A 75 12.37 -8.41 3.25
CA ASP A 75 13.61 -8.61 3.98
C ASP A 75 14.78 -8.92 3.02
N ASN A 76 15.99 -8.45 3.38
CA ASN A 76 17.22 -8.61 2.60
C ASN A 76 17.21 -7.92 1.21
N VAL A 77 16.28 -7.00 0.97
CA VAL A 77 16.24 -6.18 -0.26
C VAL A 77 16.48 -4.71 0.09
N GLY A 78 17.28 -4.01 -0.72
CA GLY A 78 17.47 -2.57 -0.61
C GLY A 78 18.14 -2.11 0.69
N ASP A 79 19.03 -2.94 1.25
CA ASP A 79 19.76 -2.67 2.49
C ASP A 79 18.85 -2.33 3.69
N LYS A 80 17.65 -2.90 3.72
CA LYS A 80 16.67 -2.76 4.81
C LYS A 80 17.31 -3.11 6.16
N PRO A 81 17.42 -2.15 7.11
CA PRO A 81 18.15 -2.37 8.36
C PRO A 81 17.34 -3.04 9.48
N TRP A 82 16.08 -3.41 9.22
CA TRP A 82 15.22 -4.14 10.16
C TRP A 82 14.63 -5.38 9.49
N LEU A 83 14.22 -6.37 10.29
CA LEU A 83 13.51 -7.56 9.82
C LEU A 83 12.03 -7.48 10.21
N ASP A 84 11.15 -7.99 9.36
CA ASP A 84 9.69 -7.96 9.62
C ASP A 84 9.31 -8.74 10.88
N SER A 85 10.02 -9.83 11.17
CA SER A 85 9.79 -10.68 12.35
C SER A 85 10.47 -10.20 13.63
N SER A 86 11.29 -9.13 13.57
CA SER A 86 12.02 -8.64 14.74
C SER A 86 11.08 -7.93 15.72
N THR A 87 11.12 -8.33 16.99
CA THR A 87 10.42 -7.62 18.08
C THR A 87 11.01 -6.23 18.35
N THR A 88 12.23 -5.99 17.85
CA THR A 88 12.95 -4.71 17.96
C THR A 88 13.03 -3.96 16.63
N ALA A 89 12.24 -4.34 15.61
CA ALA A 89 12.34 -3.78 14.25
C ALA A 89 12.38 -2.24 14.21
N MET A 90 11.57 -1.57 15.04
CA MET A 90 11.55 -0.09 15.09
C MET A 90 12.83 0.49 15.70
N SER A 91 13.38 -0.18 16.72
CA SER A 91 14.67 0.19 17.31
C SER A 91 15.82 -0.06 16.33
N ASP A 92 15.78 -1.16 15.58
CA ASP A 92 16.79 -1.50 14.57
C ASP A 92 16.77 -0.48 13.41
N PHE A 93 15.57 -0.12 12.95
CA PHE A 93 15.38 0.98 12.00
C PHE A 93 15.97 2.29 12.52
N TRP A 94 15.67 2.67 13.77
CA TRP A 94 16.16 3.91 14.36
C TRP A 94 17.68 3.92 14.58
N ALA A 95 18.25 2.79 15.02
CA ALA A 95 19.69 2.63 15.20
C ALA A 95 20.46 2.84 13.88
N ALA A 96 19.84 2.50 12.75
CA ALA A 96 20.38 2.72 11.42
C ALA A 96 20.16 4.14 10.86
N LYS A 97 19.71 5.11 11.67
CA LYS A 97 19.43 6.49 11.22
C LYS A 97 20.56 7.13 10.44
N ASP A 98 21.81 6.87 10.82
CA ASP A 98 22.95 7.51 10.15
C ASP A 98 23.14 7.00 8.70
N ARG A 99 22.54 5.86 8.35
CA ARG A 99 22.52 5.34 6.98
C ARG A 99 21.39 5.95 6.16
N TRP A 100 20.15 5.88 6.64
CA TRP A 100 18.98 6.30 5.85
C TRP A 100 18.68 7.79 5.95
N TYR A 101 19.02 8.47 7.06
CA TYR A 101 18.72 9.90 7.21
C TYR A 101 19.53 10.76 6.24
N ALA A 102 20.78 10.37 5.96
CA ALA A 102 21.65 11.06 5.03
C ALA A 102 21.17 10.95 3.57
N THR A 103 20.30 9.99 3.23
CA THR A 103 19.72 9.88 1.88
C THR A 103 18.58 10.86 1.66
N TRP A 104 18.04 11.47 2.72
CA TRP A 104 16.97 12.44 2.61
C TRP A 104 17.54 13.81 2.18
N PRO A 105 16.82 14.58 1.33
CA PRO A 105 17.28 15.89 0.90
C PRO A 105 17.59 16.82 2.08
N THR A 106 18.70 17.57 2.04
CA THR A 106 19.02 18.53 3.10
C THR A 106 18.02 19.69 3.18
N ASP A 107 17.46 20.08 2.03
CA ASP A 107 16.38 21.04 1.90
C ASP A 107 15.09 20.49 2.52
N LEU A 108 14.63 21.11 3.61
CA LEU A 108 13.42 20.71 4.34
C LEU A 108 12.17 20.70 3.46
N THR A 109 12.11 21.55 2.43
CA THR A 109 10.97 21.62 1.50
C THR A 109 10.87 20.39 0.59
N LYS A 110 11.94 19.59 0.51
CA LYS A 110 12.05 18.38 -0.33
C LYS A 110 12.03 17.08 0.46
N ARG A 111 11.89 17.13 1.79
CA ARG A 111 11.89 15.94 2.67
C ARG A 111 10.52 15.26 2.82
N GLY A 112 9.46 15.85 2.28
CA GLY A 112 8.10 15.37 2.44
C GLY A 112 7.34 15.27 1.13
N MET A 113 6.10 14.78 1.21
CA MET A 113 5.17 14.81 0.10
C MET A 113 4.64 16.23 -0.12
N ALA A 114 4.99 16.84 -1.25
CA ALA A 114 4.45 18.14 -1.66
C ALA A 114 3.22 17.94 -2.56
N VAL A 115 2.06 18.38 -2.09
CA VAL A 115 0.79 18.27 -2.84
C VAL A 115 0.32 19.65 -3.25
N ARG A 116 0.32 19.94 -4.57
CA ARG A 116 -0.15 21.23 -5.10
C ARG A 116 -1.67 21.34 -5.10
N SER A 117 -2.37 20.28 -5.49
CA SER A 117 -3.84 20.24 -5.52
C SER A 117 -4.37 18.83 -5.60
N VAL A 118 -5.49 18.57 -4.93
CA VAL A 118 -6.31 17.37 -5.09
C VAL A 118 -7.65 17.81 -5.67
N LYS A 119 -8.13 17.10 -6.70
CA LYS A 119 -9.43 17.37 -7.31
C LYS A 119 -10.16 16.06 -7.52
N MET A 120 -11.44 16.04 -7.16
CA MET A 120 -12.30 14.86 -7.22
C MET A 120 -13.64 15.27 -7.83
N TRP A 121 -14.15 14.44 -8.74
CA TRP A 121 -15.38 14.71 -9.48
C TRP A 121 -16.21 13.44 -9.53
N GLN A 122 -17.53 13.63 -9.53
CA GLN A 122 -18.52 12.58 -9.75
C GLN A 122 -19.33 12.96 -10.98
N ARG A 123 -19.60 11.99 -11.88
CA ARG A 123 -20.53 12.22 -12.99
C ARG A 123 -21.96 12.29 -12.43
N CYS A 124 -22.65 13.37 -12.79
CA CYS A 124 -24.11 13.48 -12.65
C CYS A 124 -24.81 12.64 -13.72
#